data_AF-A0A2V8HP15-F1
#
_entry.id   AF-A0A2V8HP15-F1
#
_cell.length_a   1.000
_cell.length_b   1.000
_cell.length_c   1.000
_cell.angle_alpha   90.00
_cell.angle_beta   90.00
_cell.angle_gamma   90.00
#
_symmetry.space_group_name_H-M   'P 1'
#
loop_
_entity.id
_entity.type
_entity.pdbx_description
1 polymer ?
#
loop_
_entity_poly.entity_id
_entity_poly.type
_entity_poly.pdbx_seq_one_letter_code
_entity_poly.pdbx_strand_id
1 'polypeptide(L)'
;MLQISENAGKLIRKMTDKNGIPGGGLRIGIKAGGCSGLSYTFAWEPAPRDGDEVFSGPDGSQVFVDPKSYEFIKGTTLDYDTSLVSKGFIFNNPNAKSTCGCGTSFSV
;
A
#
# COMPACT_ATOMS: atom_id res chain seq x y z
N MET A 1 5.29 -10.73 -6.70
CA MET A 1 4.07 -9.93 -6.94
C MET A 1 3.60 -9.34 -5.62
N LEU A 2 3.01 -8.15 -5.63
CA LEU A 2 2.37 -7.58 -4.44
C LEU A 2 1.11 -8.39 -4.13
N GLN A 3 0.91 -8.80 -2.89
CA GLN A 3 -0.31 -9.48 -2.46
C GLN A 3 -1.19 -8.52 -1.67
N ILE A 4 -2.50 -8.54 -1.92
CA ILE A 4 -3.48 -7.68 -1.25
C ILE A 4 -4.43 -8.60 -0.50
N SER A 5 -4.56 -8.41 0.82
CA SER A 5 -5.52 -9.17 1.62
C SER A 5 -6.95 -8.69 1.41
N GLU A 6 -7.93 -9.51 1.82
CA GLU A 6 -9.34 -9.12 1.81
C GLU A 6 -9.63 -7.86 2.61
N ASN A 7 -9.01 -7.70 3.78
CA ASN A 7 -9.22 -6.54 4.65
C ASN A 7 -8.73 -5.26 3.98
N ALA A 8 -7.53 -5.32 3.38
CA ALA A 8 -6.98 -4.20 2.63
C ALA A 8 -7.85 -3.85 1.42
N GLY A 9 -8.28 -4.85 0.63
CA GLY A 9 -9.14 -4.64 -0.53
C GLY A 9 -10.47 -3.98 -0.19
N LYS A 10 -11.16 -4.47 0.85
CA LYS A 10 -12.43 -3.90 1.33
C LYS A 10 -12.27 -2.45 1.80
N LEU A 11 -11.18 -2.13 2.50
CA LEU A 11 -10.91 -0.76 2.91
C LEU A 11 -10.63 0.14 1.70
N ILE A 12 -9.81 -0.30 0.75
CA ILE A 12 -9.50 0.44 -0.47
C ILE A 12 -10.79 0.79 -1.21
N ARG A 13 -11.69 -0.19 -1.36
CA ARG A 13 -13.00 0.02 -1.99
C ARG A 13 -13.86 1.03 -1.22
N LYS A 14 -13.92 0.89 0.10
CA LYS A 14 -14.67 1.81 0.97
C LYS A 14 -14.14 3.24 0.92
N MET A 15 -12.82 3.41 0.86
CA MET A 15 -12.17 4.72 0.83
C MET A 15 -12.28 5.38 -0.54
N THR A 16 -12.14 4.61 -1.62
CA THR A 16 -12.33 5.10 -3.00
C THR A 16 -13.77 5.54 -3.25
N ASP A 17 -14.76 4.78 -2.77
CA ASP A 17 -16.17 5.17 -2.79
C ASP A 17 -16.42 6.46 -1.99
N LYS A 18 -15.88 6.54 -0.76
CA LYS A 18 -15.99 7.73 0.09
C LYS A 18 -15.33 8.97 -0.51
N ASN A 19 -14.26 8.81 -1.27
CA ASN A 19 -13.56 9.89 -1.97
C ASN A 19 -14.20 10.24 -3.32
N GLY A 20 -15.31 9.61 -3.71
CA GLY A 20 -16.01 9.88 -4.97
C GLY A 20 -15.31 9.33 -6.21
N ILE A 21 -14.41 8.35 -6.04
CA ILE A 21 -13.64 7.71 -7.11
C ILE A 21 -13.89 6.19 -7.12
N PRO A 22 -15.12 5.71 -7.37
CA PRO A 22 -15.49 4.29 -7.23
C PRO A 22 -14.74 3.34 -8.19
N GLY A 23 -14.10 3.86 -9.23
CA GLY A 23 -13.19 3.13 -10.13
C GLY A 23 -11.70 3.38 -9.86
N GLY A 24 -11.38 4.16 -8.83
CA GLY A 24 -10.03 4.48 -8.44
C GLY A 24 -9.37 3.39 -7.60
N GLY A 25 -8.11 3.66 -7.24
CA GLY A 25 -7.27 2.75 -6.49
C GLY A 25 -6.38 3.47 -5.49
N LEU A 26 -5.66 2.66 -4.72
CA LEU A 26 -4.65 3.11 -3.78
C LEU A 26 -3.29 3.13 -4.49
N ARG A 27 -2.70 4.30 -4.65
CA ARG A 27 -1.30 4.44 -5.08
C ARG A 27 -0.38 4.21 -3.88
N ILE A 28 0.61 3.33 -4.04
CA ILE A 28 1.67 3.07 -3.07
C ILE A 28 3.01 3.53 -3.66
N GLY A 29 3.66 4.45 -2.97
CA GLY A 29 5.01 4.91 -3.30
C GLY A 29 5.95 4.78 -2.11
N ILE A 30 7.25 4.69 -2.38
CA ILE A 30 8.28 4.80 -1.35
C ILE A 30 8.87 6.20 -1.38
N LYS A 31 8.96 6.84 -0.21
CA LYS A 31 9.65 8.12 -0.04
C LYS A 31 10.84 7.95 0.90
N ALA A 32 11.97 8.54 0.53
CA ALA A 32 13.11 8.69 1.42
C ALA A 32 12.77 9.70 2.53
N GLY A 33 12.78 9.23 3.78
CA GLY A 33 12.41 10.02 4.96
C GLY A 33 11.55 9.23 5.94
N GLY A 34 11.97 9.21 7.21
CA GLY A 34 11.41 8.44 8.33
C GLY A 34 12.52 8.15 9.35
N CYS A 35 12.20 7.70 10.58
CA CYS A 35 13.22 7.39 11.62
C CYS A 35 14.27 6.36 11.17
N SER A 36 13.97 5.56 10.14
CA SER A 36 14.81 4.46 9.65
C SER A 36 15.21 4.60 8.17
N GLY A 37 14.92 5.72 7.51
CA GLY A 37 15.41 6.05 6.15
C GLY A 37 14.37 5.98 5.03
N LEU A 38 13.41 5.05 5.05
CA LEU A 38 12.34 4.95 4.03
C LEU A 38 10.95 4.85 4.68
N SER A 39 9.96 5.52 4.09
CA SER A 39 8.55 5.44 4.49
C SER A 39 7.65 5.15 3.29
N TYR A 40 6.60 4.37 3.56
CA TYR A 40 5.52 4.14 2.60
C TYR A 40 4.63 5.37 2.50
N THR A 41 4.22 5.69 1.29
CA THR A 41 3.30 6.79 0.99
C THR A 41 2.08 6.25 0.26
N PHE A 42 0.93 6.81 0.58
CA PHE A 42 -0.35 6.38 0.08
C PHE A 42 -1.09 7.57 -0.51
N ALA A 43 -1.64 7.39 -1.71
CA ALA A 43 -2.50 8.38 -2.32
C ALA A 43 -3.71 7.69 -2.96
N TRP A 44 -4.88 8.32 -2.89
CA TRP A 44 -6.08 7.82 -3.56
C TRP A 44 -6.12 8.45 -4.95
N GLU A 45 -6.09 7.63 -5.99
CA GLU A 45 -6.11 8.13 -7.37
C GLU A 45 -7.24 7.49 -8.17
N PRO A 46 -7.95 8.26 -9.02
CA PRO A 46 -9.05 7.74 -9.83
C PRO A 46 -8.58 6.80 -10.95
N ALA A 47 -7.31 6.85 -11.34
CA ALA A 47 -6.73 6.07 -12.41
C ALA A 47 -5.23 5.84 -12.17
N PRO A 48 -4.63 4.77 -12.73
CA PRO A 48 -3.17 4.59 -12.73
C PRO A 48 -2.49 5.65 -13.60
N ARG A 49 -1.23 5.99 -13.28
CA ARG A 49 -0.40 6.83 -14.15
C ARG A 49 0.36 5.98 -15.15
N ASP A 50 0.91 6.64 -16.17
CA ASP A 50 1.71 6.00 -17.19
C ASP A 50 2.95 5.30 -16.58
N GLY A 51 3.09 4.01 -16.86
CA GLY A 51 4.16 3.17 -16.32
C GLY A 51 3.94 2.63 -14.91
N ASP A 52 2.82 2.92 -14.24
CA ASP A 52 2.49 2.30 -12.95
C ASP A 52 2.15 0.82 -13.13
N GLU A 53 2.61 0.00 -12.19
CA GLU A 53 2.14 -1.38 -12.05
C GLU A 53 0.78 -1.40 -11.35
N VAL A 54 -0.21 -2.03 -11.98
CA VAL A 54 -1.57 -2.14 -11.46
C VAL A 54 -1.81 -3.53 -10.90
N PHE A 55 -2.10 -3.61 -9.61
CA PHE A 55 -2.45 -4.84 -8.92
C PHE A 55 -3.95 -4.83 -8.59
N SER A 56 -4.67 -5.81 -9.12
CA SER A 56 -6.07 -6.03 -8.77
C SER A 56 -6.15 -6.90 -7.52
N GLY A 57 -6.81 -6.39 -6.49
CA GLY A 57 -7.11 -7.10 -5.25
C GLY A 57 -8.56 -7.61 -5.20
N PRO A 58 -8.92 -8.25 -4.08
CA PRO A 58 -10.30 -8.67 -3.82
C PRO A 58 -11.28 -7.50 -3.85
N ASP A 59 -12.57 -7.80 -4.09
CA ASP A 59 -13.66 -6.82 -4.20
C ASP A 59 -13.47 -5.75 -5.31
N GLY A 60 -12.65 -6.04 -6.32
CA GLY A 60 -12.34 -5.09 -7.39
C GLY A 60 -11.53 -3.88 -6.90
N SER A 61 -10.79 -4.04 -5.81
CA SER A 61 -9.82 -3.05 -5.36
C SER A 61 -8.64 -2.97 -6.34
N GLN A 62 -8.12 -1.77 -6.55
CA GLN A 62 -6.95 -1.54 -7.38
C GLN A 62 -5.86 -0.88 -6.55
N VAL A 63 -4.63 -1.34 -6.77
CA VAL A 63 -3.43 -0.76 -6.18
C VAL A 63 -2.49 -0.37 -7.31
N PHE A 64 -2.02 0.86 -7.29
CA PHE A 64 -1.10 1.41 -8.28
C PHE A 64 0.26 1.59 -7.64
N VAL A 65 1.31 1.13 -8.30
CA VAL A 65 2.67 1.20 -7.75
C VAL A 65 3.61 1.75 -8.79
N ASP A 66 4.33 2.82 -8.44
CA ASP A 66 5.39 3.34 -9.29
C ASP A 66 6.47 2.26 -9.53
N PRO A 67 6.98 2.08 -10.76
CA PRO A 67 7.92 1.00 -11.07
C PRO A 67 9.20 1.07 -10.23
N LYS A 68 9.66 2.27 -9.89
CA LYS A 68 10.77 2.48 -8.95
C LYS A 68 10.47 1.96 -7.55
N SER A 69 9.24 2.15 -7.07
CA SER A 69 8.80 1.68 -5.75
C SER A 69 8.54 0.18 -5.75
N TYR A 70 8.09 -0.38 -6.89
CA TYR A 70 7.77 -1.79 -7.03
C TYR A 70 8.96 -2.69 -6.68
N GLU A 71 10.17 -2.33 -7.09
CA GLU A 71 11.38 -3.11 -6.75
C GLU A 71 11.57 -3.25 -5.23
N PHE A 72 11.21 -2.22 -4.46
CA PHE A 72 11.34 -2.25 -3.00
C PHE A 72 10.22 -3.02 -2.30
N ILE A 73 9.03 -3.13 -2.92
CA ILE A 73 7.85 -3.79 -2.35
C ILE A 73 7.51 -5.11 -3.04
N LYS A 74 8.40 -5.60 -3.89
CA LYS A 74 8.21 -6.84 -4.64
C LYS A 74 8.17 -8.02 -3.67
N GLY A 75 7.03 -8.69 -3.63
CA GLY A 75 6.79 -9.80 -2.69
C GLY A 75 6.26 -9.36 -1.33
N THR A 76 5.94 -8.07 -1.16
CA THR A 76 5.24 -7.57 0.02
C THR A 76 3.80 -8.03 0.03
N THR A 77 3.30 -8.34 1.22
CA THR A 77 1.87 -8.52 1.47
C THR A 77 1.31 -7.28 2.13
N LEU A 78 0.32 -6.66 1.48
CA LEU A 78 -0.48 -5.56 2.00
C LEU A 78 -1.68 -6.13 2.74
N ASP A 79 -1.70 -5.89 4.05
CA ASP A 79 -2.83 -6.17 4.92
C ASP A 79 -3.33 -4.89 5.59
N TYR A 80 -4.49 -4.94 6.22
CA TYR A 80 -5.05 -3.81 6.94
C TYR A 80 -5.61 -4.27 8.27
N ASP A 81 -5.04 -3.73 9.35
CA ASP A 81 -5.49 -4.01 10.69
C ASP A 81 -6.70 -3.14 11.02
N THR A 82 -7.83 -3.81 11.27
CA THR A 82 -9.09 -3.19 11.67
C THR A 82 -9.27 -3.12 13.18
N SER A 83 -8.29 -3.58 13.98
CA SER A 83 -8.41 -3.68 15.42
C SER A 83 -8.62 -2.29 16.03
N LEU A 84 -9.40 -2.23 17.11
CA LEU A 84 -9.68 -0.99 17.83
C LEU A 84 -8.41 -0.31 18.39
N VAL A 85 -7.34 -1.07 18.58
CA VAL A 85 -6.09 -0.63 19.21
C VAL A 85 -5.14 0.03 18.19
N SER A 86 -5.09 -0.46 16.96
CA SER A 86 -4.21 0.07 15.91
C SER A 86 -4.87 -0.05 14.55
N LYS A 87 -5.46 1.04 14.04
CA LYS A 87 -5.94 1.10 12.65
C LYS A 87 -4.79 1.50 11.75
N GLY A 88 -4.34 0.58 10.89
CA GLY A 88 -3.20 0.84 10.02
C GLY A 88 -3.02 -0.20 8.93
N PHE A 89 -2.39 0.22 7.84
CA PHE A 89 -1.92 -0.71 6.83
C PHE A 89 -0.69 -1.45 7.35
N ILE A 90 -0.70 -2.77 7.22
CA ILE A 90 0.40 -3.64 7.57
C ILE A 90 1.11 -4.04 6.29
N PHE A 91 2.40 -3.75 6.22
CA PHE A 91 3.27 -4.14 5.12
C PHE A 91 4.21 -5.22 5.60
N ASN A 92 3.99 -6.45 5.15
CA ASN A 92 4.94 -7.53 5.39
C ASN A 92 5.90 -7.60 4.19
N ASN A 93 6.95 -6.79 4.24
CA ASN A 93 7.93 -6.67 3.17
C ASN A 93 9.16 -7.55 3.47
N PRO A 94 9.40 -8.65 2.73
CA PRO A 94 10.57 -9.50 2.95
C PRO A 94 11.90 -8.80 2.62
N ASN A 95 11.88 -7.71 1.85
CA ASN A 95 13.07 -6.91 1.53
C ASN A 95 13.39 -5.89 2.63
N ALA A 96 12.48 -5.65 3.57
CA ALA A 96 12.73 -4.75 4.69
C ALA A 96 13.58 -5.47 5.75
N LYS A 97 14.84 -5.07 5.91
CA LYS A 97 15.74 -5.64 6.92
C LYS A 97 15.41 -5.22 8.35
N SER A 98 14.76 -4.08 8.52
CA SER A 98 14.37 -3.56 9.83
C SER A 98 13.12 -2.72 9.72
N THR A 99 12.05 -3.10 10.40
CA THR A 99 10.78 -2.35 10.46
C THR A 99 10.71 -1.70 11.84
N CYS A 100 10.61 -0.36 11.89
CA CYS A 100 10.51 0.35 13.16
C CYS A 100 9.25 -0.12 13.91
N GLY A 101 9.28 -0.25 15.24
CA GLY A 101 8.21 -0.87 16.06
C GLY A 101 6.81 -0.26 15.95
N CYS A 102 6.64 0.83 15.18
CA CYS A 102 5.35 1.44 14.83
C CYS A 102 4.81 1.03 13.44
N GLY A 103 5.54 0.21 12.66
CA GLY A 103 5.11 -0.38 11.38
C GLY A 103 5.06 0.58 10.17
N THR A 104 5.26 1.89 10.37
CA THR A 104 5.12 2.91 9.31
C THR A 104 6.42 3.26 8.57
N SER A 105 7.55 2.68 8.96
CA SER A 105 8.88 2.97 8.38
C SER A 105 9.79 1.74 8.41
N PHE A 106 10.67 1.63 7.42
CA PHE A 106 11.59 0.50 7.29
C PHE A 106 12.94 0.90 6.68
N SER A 107 13.95 0.03 6.84
CA SER A 107 15.24 0.10 6.15
C SER A 107 15.40 -1.10 5.22
N VAL A 108 16.09 -0.90 4.09
CA VAL A 108 16.45 -1.94 3.09
C VAL A 108 17.94 -2.22 3.12
#